data_AF-A0A9W6IYL6-F1
#
_entry.id   AF-A0A9W6IYL6-F1
#
_cell.length_a   1.000
_cell.length_b   1.000
_cell.length_c   1.000
_cell.angle_alpha   90.00
_cell.angle_beta   90.00
_cell.angle_gamma   90.00
#
_symmetry.space_group_name_H-M   'P 1'
#
loop_
_entity.id
_entity.type
_entity.pdbx_description
1 polymer ?
#
loop_
_entity_poly.entity_id
_entity_poly.type
_entity_poly.pdbx_seq_one_letter_code
_entity_poly.pdbx_strand_id
1 'polypeptide(L)' 'MSSAAVASTAGLRIRPTLVPERERAIGDMQAFLARVHPQTPAEALRLLRNAYPEAALSLRVAACGLNG' A
#
# COMPACT_ATOMS: atom_id res chain seq x y z
N MET A 1 48.58 -14.71 -2.00
CA MET A 1 47.87 -13.65 -2.75
C MET A 1 46.49 -14.18 -3.09
N SER A 2 45.45 -13.58 -2.52
CA SER A 2 44.05 -13.96 -2.69
C SER A 2 43.58 -13.65 -4.12
N SER A 3 42.72 -14.49 -4.71
CA SER A 3 41.91 -14.09 -5.86
C SER A 3 40.54 -14.74 -5.83
N ALA A 4 39.58 -13.90 -6.16
CA ALA A 4 38.21 -13.92 -5.71
C ALA A 4 37.31 -14.87 -6.50
N ALA A 5 36.22 -15.22 -5.83
CA ALA A 5 35.11 -16.03 -6.29
C ALA A 5 34.44 -15.47 -7.56
N VAL A 6 34.20 -16.35 -8.53
CA VAL A 6 33.22 -16.13 -9.58
C VAL A 6 31.83 -16.45 -9.01
N ALA A 7 31.09 -15.40 -8.66
CA ALA A 7 29.70 -15.53 -8.25
C ALA A 7 28.84 -15.81 -9.48
N SER A 8 28.40 -17.07 -9.60
CA SER A 8 27.43 -17.50 -10.59
C SER A 8 26.11 -16.73 -10.44
N THR A 9 25.76 -16.01 -11.51
CA THR A 9 24.41 -15.59 -11.88
C THR A 9 23.41 -16.74 -11.72
N ALA A 10 22.47 -16.59 -10.79
CA ALA A 10 21.28 -17.44 -10.72
C ALA A 10 20.05 -16.60 -10.32
N GLY A 11 19.32 -16.15 -11.35
CA GLY A 11 17.87 -16.07 -11.33
C GLY A 11 17.22 -15.12 -10.31
N LEU A 12 17.47 -13.82 -10.42
CA LEU A 12 16.57 -12.84 -9.80
C LEU A 12 15.25 -12.85 -10.59
N ARG A 13 14.28 -13.68 -10.14
CA ARG A 13 12.89 -13.55 -10.55
C ARG A 13 12.40 -12.18 -10.07
N ILE A 14 12.45 -11.16 -10.94
CA ILE A 14 11.88 -9.85 -10.67
C ILE A 14 10.37 -10.04 -10.50
N ARG A 15 9.93 -10.10 -9.24
CA ARG A 15 8.51 -9.94 -8.88
C ARG A 15 8.14 -8.47 -9.08
N PRO A 16 6.93 -8.16 -9.57
CA PRO A 16 6.58 -6.80 -9.94
C PRO A 16 6.58 -5.90 -8.70
N THR A 17 7.34 -4.82 -8.79
CA THR A 17 7.56 -3.74 -7.81
C THR A 17 6.29 -2.88 -7.58
N LEU A 18 5.10 -3.48 -7.55
CA LEU A 18 3.81 -2.81 -7.36
C LEU A 18 3.44 -2.60 -5.88
N VAL A 19 4.10 -3.33 -4.98
CA VAL A 19 3.92 -3.23 -3.53
C VAL A 19 4.18 -1.81 -2.99
N PRO A 20 5.26 -1.09 -3.36
CA PRO A 20 5.51 0.25 -2.83
C PRO A 20 4.44 1.29 -3.22
N GLU A 21 3.85 1.19 -4.41
CA GLU A 21 2.79 2.12 -4.83
C GLU A 21 1.49 1.86 -4.07
N ARG A 22 1.18 0.57 -3.84
CA ARG A 22 0.05 0.13 -3.03
C ARG A 22 0.15 0.64 -1.59
N GLU A 23 1.31 0.44 -0.96
CA GLU A 23 1.56 0.85 0.42
C GLU A 23 1.53 2.38 0.57
N ARG A 24 2.09 3.10 -0.41
CA ARG A 24 2.01 4.56 -0.45
C ARG A 24 0.57 5.06 -0.53
N ALA A 25 -0.25 4.50 -1.43
CA ALA A 25 -1.65 4.86 -1.56
C ALA A 25 -2.45 4.59 -0.27
N ILE A 26 -2.15 3.48 0.42
CA ILE A 26 -2.75 3.17 1.73
C ILE A 26 -2.32 4.21 2.77
N GLY A 27 -1.04 4.56 2.83
CA GLY A 27 -0.52 5.58 3.75
C GLY A 27 -1.14 6.96 3.53
N ASP A 28 -1.30 7.38 2.27
CA ASP A 28 -1.93 8.65 1.92
C ASP A 28 -3.40 8.70 2.38
N MET A 29 -4.14 7.60 2.18
CA MET A 29 -5.53 7.46 2.65
C MET A 29 -5.62 7.44 4.18
N GLN A 30 -4.70 6.77 4.87
CA GLN A 30 -4.61 6.78 6.33
C GLN A 30 -4.34 8.18 6.87
N ALA A 31 -3.41 8.92 6.27
CA ALA A 31 -3.12 10.30 6.64
C ALA A 31 -4.31 11.25 6.38
N PHE A 32 -5.08 11.00 5.32
CA PHE A 32 -6.35 11.71 5.10
C PHE A 32 -7.36 11.42 6.22
N LEU A 33 -7.60 10.15 6.56
CA LEU A 33 -8.53 9.78 7.63
C LEU A 33 -8.09 10.30 9.01
N ALA A 34 -6.78 10.34 9.27
CA ALA A 34 -6.22 10.90 10.50
C ALA A 34 -6.47 12.40 10.66
N ARG A 35 -6.73 13.15 9.57
CA ARG A 35 -7.10 14.57 9.62
C ARG A 35 -8.60 14.78 9.76
N VAL A 36 -9.40 13.94 9.12
CA VAL A 36 -10.87 14.07 9.10
C VAL A 36 -11.52 13.47 10.35
N HIS A 37 -10.88 12.50 10.99
CA HIS A 37 -11.37 11.80 12.18
C HIS A 37 -12.80 11.22 12.02
N PRO A 38 -13.02 10.30 11.06
CA PRO A 38 -14.32 9.63 10.92
C PRO A 38 -14.70 8.92 12.21
N GLN A 39 -15.99 8.97 12.55
CA GLN A 39 -16.51 8.36 13.78
C GLN A 39 -16.79 6.86 13.60
N THR A 40 -16.95 6.39 12.36
CA THR A 40 -17.22 4.97 12.06
C THR A 40 -16.43 4.47 10.84
N PRO A 41 -16.18 3.15 10.73
CA PRO A 41 -15.54 2.59 9.54
C PRO A 41 -16.36 2.77 8.25
N ALA A 42 -17.69 2.76 8.36
CA ALA A 42 -18.59 3.02 7.23
C ALA A 42 -18.47 4.48 6.72
N GLU A 43 -18.33 5.43 7.64
CA GLU A 43 -18.06 6.82 7.31
C GLU A 43 -16.67 6.99 6.67
N ALA A 44 -15.64 6.36 7.24
CA ALA A 44 -14.29 6.36 6.65
C ALA A 44 -14.30 5.87 5.20
N LEU A 45 -15.00 4.77 4.90
CA LEU A 45 -15.14 4.25 3.54
C LEU A 45 -15.90 5.21 2.61
N ARG A 46 -16.95 5.88 3.11
CA ARG A 46 -17.69 6.89 2.32
C ARG A 46 -16.80 8.09 1.98
N LEU A 47 -16.03 8.58 2.95
CA LEU A 47 -15.08 9.67 2.76
C LEU A 47 -13.98 9.28 1.77
N LEU A 48 -13.39 8.09 1.91
CA LEU A 48 -12.39 7.59 0.97
C LEU A 48 -12.95 7.37 -0.43
N ARG A 49 -14.20 6.90 -0.58
CA ARG A 49 -14.84 6.78 -1.90
C ARG A 49 -14.97 8.14 -2.59
N ASN A 50 -15.26 9.19 -1.83
CA ASN A 50 -15.43 10.53 -2.39
C ASN A 50 -14.07 11.19 -2.68
N ALA A 51 -13.07 11.00 -1.83
CA ALA A 51 -11.73 11.59 -1.99
C ALA A 51 -10.83 10.83 -2.98
N TYR A 52 -11.01 9.50 -3.10
CA TYR A 52 -10.22 8.62 -3.95
C TYR A 52 -11.14 7.69 -4.78
N PRO A 53 -11.94 8.24 -5.72
CA PRO A 53 -12.90 7.45 -6.48
C PRO A 53 -12.23 6.38 -7.37
N GLU A 54 -11.05 6.69 -7.90
CA GLU A 54 -10.26 5.80 -8.76
C GLU A 54 -9.55 4.67 -7.99
N ALA A 55 -9.44 4.79 -6.66
CA ALA A 55 -8.78 3.77 -5.86
C ALA A 55 -9.64 2.50 -5.76
N ALA A 56 -9.02 1.32 -5.92
CA ALA A 56 -9.70 0.05 -5.74
C ALA A 56 -10.34 -0.06 -4.33
N LEU A 57 -11.48 -0.76 -4.22
CA LEU A 57 -12.18 -0.96 -2.94
C LEU A 57 -11.25 -1.60 -1.90
N SER A 58 -10.43 -2.57 -2.31
CA SER A 58 -9.47 -3.26 -1.44
C SER A 58 -8.44 -2.32 -0.80
N LEU A 59 -8.04 -1.23 -1.47
CA LEU A 59 -7.14 -0.22 -0.92
C LEU A 59 -7.84 0.63 0.13
N ARG A 60 -9.08 1.05 -0.16
CA ARG A 60 -9.88 1.85 0.76
C ARG A 60 -10.20 1.07 2.04
N VAL A 61 -10.51 -0.23 1.92
CA VAL A 61 -10.69 -1.12 3.08
C VAL A 61 -9.39 -1.30 3.88
N ALA A 62 -8.25 -1.42 3.19
CA ALA A 62 -6.95 -1.50 3.86
C ALA A 62 -6.60 -0.23 4.63
N ALA A 63 -6.89 0.94 4.07
CA ALA A 63 -6.68 2.22 4.73
C ALA A 63 -7.54 2.40 5.99
N CYS A 64 -8.73 1.78 6.05
CA CYS A 64 -9.57 1.80 7.25
C CYS A 64 -9.10 0.87 8.38
N GLY A 65 -8.03 0.08 8.19
CA GLY A 65 -7.57 -0.89 9.20
C GLY A 65 -8.52 -2.09 9.39
N LEU A 66 -9.39 -2.36 8.41
CA LEU A 66 -10.33 -3.48 8.44
C LEU A 66 -9.75 -4.78 7.84
N ASN A 67 -8.50 -4.74 7.38
CA ASN A 67 -7.75 -5.95 7.09
C ASN A 67 -7.11 -6.41 8.40
N GLY A 68 -7.55 -7.57 8.88
CA GLY A 68 -7.26 -8.13 10.21
C GLY A 68 -5.80 -8.26 10.58
#